data_AF-A0A3D4NYT6-F1
#
_entry.id   AF-A0A3D4NYT6-F1
#
_cell.length_a   1.000
_cell.length_b   1.000
_cell.length_c   1.000
_cell.angle_alpha   90.00
_cell.angle_beta   90.00
_cell.angle_gamma   90.00
#
_symmetry.space_group_name_H-M   'P 1'
#
loop_
_entity.id
_entity.type
_entity.pdbx_description
1 polymer ?
#
loop_
_entity_poly.entity_id
_entity_poly.type
_entity_poly.pdbx_seq_one_letter_code
_entity_poly.pdbx_strand_id
1 'polypeptide(L)' 'IILDIMLPGMNGLEVCRELRQKKANIPVIMLTAKSEEVDKV' A
#
# COMPACT_ATOMS: atom_id res chain seq x y z
N ILE A 1 7.65 -7.24 -3.94
CA ILE A 1 6.55 -7.55 -3.00
C ILE A 1 5.28 -6.88 -3.52
N ILE A 2 4.16 -7.59 -3.48
CA ILE A 2 2.83 -7.00 -3.76
C ILE A 2 2.26 -6.53 -2.42
N LEU A 3 1.88 -5.26 -2.34
CA LEU A 3 1.41 -4.65 -1.10
C LEU A 3 0.07 -3.95 -1.34
N ASP A 4 -0.91 -4.23 -0.49
CA ASP A 4 -2.18 -3.50 -0.49
C ASP A 4 -2.03 -2.19 0.30
N ILE A 5 -2.68 -1.13 -0.17
CA ILE A 5 -2.75 0.14 0.55
C ILE A 5 -3.69 0.03 1.76
N MET A 6 -4.78 -0.73 1.66
CA MET A 6 -5.80 -0.91 2.70
C MET A 6 -5.54 -2.16 3.54
N LEU A 7 -4.37 -2.24 4.15
CA LEU A 7 -4.08 -3.30 5.11
C LEU A 7 -4.82 -3.05 6.43
N PRO A 8 -5.50 -4.06 7.01
CA PRO A 8 -6.10 -3.92 8.33
C PRO A 8 -5.00 -3.75 9.37
N GLY A 9 -5.04 -2.63 10.11
CA GLY A 9 -4.13 -2.37 11.24
C GLY A 9 -2.77 -1.76 10.90
N MET A 10 -2.45 -1.50 9.62
CA MET A 10 -1.23 -0.79 9.22
C MET A 10 -1.42 -0.11 7.87
N ASN A 11 -0.79 1.04 7.64
CA ASN A 11 -0.80 1.66 6.31
C ASN A 11 0.26 1.00 5.42
N GLY A 12 -0.11 0.56 4.20
CA GLY A 12 0.86 0.02 3.23
C GLY A 12 2.06 0.95 2.95
N LEU A 13 1.90 2.26 3.13
CA LEU A 13 3.01 3.23 3.04
C LEU A 13 4.04 3.11 4.16
N GLU A 14 3.63 2.75 5.38
CA GLU A 14 4.52 2.57 6.54
C GLU A 14 5.40 1.34 6.36
N VAL A 15 4.81 0.22 5.91
CA VAL A 15 5.55 -0.99 5.49
C VAL A 15 6.59 -0.63 4.44
N CYS A 16 6.19 0.17 3.45
CA CYS A 16 7.06 0.60 2.37
C CYS A 16 8.24 1.44 2.87
N ARG A 17 8.02 2.29 3.88
CA ARG A 17 9.07 3.09 4.53
C ARG A 17 10.05 2.23 5.31
N GLU A 18 9.56 1.24 6.07
CA GLU A 18 10.41 0.31 6.82
C GLU A 18 11.29 -0.54 5.89
N LEU A 19 10.71 -1.07 4.80
CA LEU A 19 11.45 -1.85 3.80
C LEU A 19 12.59 -1.03 3.17
N ARG A 20 12.34 0.25 2.86
CA ARG A 20 13.37 1.16 2.35
C ARG A 20 14.46 1.47 3.38
N GLN A 21 14.10 1.66 4.66
CA GLN A 21 15.06 1.90 5.73
C GLN A 21 16.03 0.74 5.94
N LYS A 22 15.55 -0.50 5.74
CA LYS A 22 16.38 -1.72 5.80
C LYS A 22 17.35 -1.89 4.60
N LYS A 23 17.54 -0.84 3.77
CA LYS A 23 18.33 -0.85 2.53
C LYS A 23 17.91 -1.93 1.53
N ALA A 24 16.65 -2.36 1.62
CA ALA A 24 16.15 -3.38 0.74
C ALA A 24 15.75 -2.70 -0.59
N ASN A 25 16.56 -2.89 -1.65
CA ASN A 25 16.19 -2.55 -3.02
C ASN A 25 15.15 -3.56 -3.56
N ILE A 26 14.04 -3.70 -2.85
CA ILE A 26 12.98 -4.61 -3.20
C ILE A 26 11.94 -3.82 -4.01
N PRO A 27 11.65 -4.21 -5.26
CA PRO A 27 10.57 -3.59 -6.01
C PRO A 27 9.24 -3.88 -5.30
N VAL A 28 8.49 -2.81 -5.01
CA VAL A 28 7.16 -2.89 -4.39
C VAL A 28 6.13 -2.47 -5.43
N ILE A 29 5.17 -3.35 -5.69
CA ILE A 29 4.00 -3.07 -6.53
C ILE A 29 2.84 -2.85 -5.58
N MET A 30 2.32 -1.62 -5.56
CA MET A 30 1.16 -1.26 -4.76
C MET A 30 -0.11 -1.64 -5.51
N LEU A 31 -1.00 -2.39 -4.85
CA LEU A 31 -2.36 -2.59 -5.30
C LEU A 31 -3.24 -1.55 -4.61
N THR A 32 -3.83 -0.68 -5.42
CA THR A 32 -4.78 0.33 -4.94
C THR A 32 -6.17 -0.09 -5.40
N ALA A 33 -7.08 -0.37 -4.47
CA ALA A 33 -8.50 -0.38 -4.80
C ALA A 33 -8.99 1.08 -4.77
N LYS A 34 -9.17 1.70 -5.93
CA LYS A 34 -9.88 2.99 -6.04
C LYS A 34 -11.37 2.70 -5.90
N SER A 35 -11.87 2.55 -4.68
CA SER A 35 -13.31 2.68 -4.43
C SER A 35 -13.65 4.16 -4.33
N GLU A 36 -13.61 4.86 -5.46
CA GLU A 36 -14.56 5.97 -5.61
C GLU A 36 -15.92 5.29 -5.76
N GLU A 37 -16.62 5.09 -4.64
CA GLU A 37 -18.08 5.11 -4.69
C GLU A 37 -18.44 6.52 -5.16
N VAL A 38 -18.57 6.67 -6.48
CA VAL A 38 -19.35 7.78 -7.01
C VAL A 38 -20.76 7.52 -6.51
N ASP A 39 -21.09 8.24 -5.44
CA ASP A 39 -22.38 8.30 -4.79
C ASP A 39 -23.49 8.18 -5.85
N LYS A 40 -24.18 7.04 -5.87
CA LYS A 40 -25.37 6.87 -6.70
C LYS A 40 -26.56 7.29 -5.86
N VAL A 41 -27.11 8.45 -6.24
CA VAL A 41 -28.43 9.00 -5.86
C VAL A 41 -29.54 7.96 -5.77
#